data_AF-A0A8B2S9D0-F1
#
_entry.id   AF-A0A8B2S9D0-F1
#
_cell.length_a   1.000
_cell.length_b   1.000
_cell.length_c   1.000
_cell.angle_alpha   90.00
_cell.angle_beta   90.00
_cell.angle_gamma   90.00
#
_symmetry.space_group_name_H-M   'P 1'
#
loop_
_entity.id
_entity.type
_entity.pdbx_description
1 polymer ?
#
loop_
_entity_poly.entity_id
_entity_poly.type
_entity_poly.pdbx_seq_one_letter_code
_entity_poly.pdbx_strand_id
1 'polypeptide(L)'
;MSVVRKTGVVDIPVRVFSLRGCHLIAMFATTKVAKDFRRWVLDILDREIQHSPIAKQFTDEELCSLAYLWRSAAVMYEACREVHPLLLVAEHRLVPRFSSIGTNYSRGINKAREILKRETNHIKEQPWGDSDWKNVFSYGKGILQ
;
A
#
# COMPACT_ATOMS: atom_id res chain seq x y z
N MET A 1 20.43 -7.67 33.81
CA MET A 1 21.55 -6.95 33.16
C MET A 1 22.64 -6.87 34.21
N SER A 2 23.80 -7.44 33.92
CA SER A 2 24.93 -7.48 34.84
C SER A 2 25.70 -6.17 34.81
N VAL A 3 25.73 -5.48 35.95
CA VAL A 3 26.48 -4.23 36.11
C VAL A 3 27.72 -4.54 36.92
N VAL A 4 28.90 -4.20 36.40
CA VAL A 4 30.16 -4.42 37.09
C VAL A 4 30.36 -3.30 38.11
N ARG A 5 30.41 -3.67 39.39
CA ARG A 5 30.81 -2.79 40.48
C ARG A 5 32.19 -3.21 40.97
N LYS A 6 32.84 -2.37 41.75
CA LYS A 6 34.19 -2.65 42.29
C LYS A 6 34.26 -3.94 43.13
N THR A 7 33.13 -4.42 43.65
CA THR A 7 33.01 -5.64 44.47
C THR A 7 32.63 -6.90 43.67
N GLY A 8 32.57 -6.82 42.34
CA GLY A 8 32.22 -7.94 41.46
C GLY A 8 31.03 -7.65 40.54
N VAL A 9 30.70 -8.63 39.70
CA VAL A 9 29.58 -8.54 38.74
C VAL A 9 28.29 -8.92 39.46
N VAL A 10 27.30 -8.02 39.44
CA VAL A 10 25.99 -8.24 40.06
C VAL A 10 24.93 -8.19 38.97
N ASP A 11 24.07 -9.22 38.88
CA ASP A 11 22.92 -9.17 37.98
C ASP A 11 21.77 -8.40 38.62
N ILE A 12 21.38 -7.31 37.98
CA ILE A 12 20.27 -6.47 38.43
C ILE A 12 19.10 -6.67 37.46
N PRO A 13 17.89 -6.98 37.96
CA PRO A 13 16.71 -7.04 37.12
C PRO A 13 16.31 -5.62 36.70
N VAL A 14 16.74 -5.20 35.50
CA VAL A 14 16.33 -3.93 34.90
C VAL A 14 15.07 -4.18 34.06
N ARG A 15 13.99 -3.44 34.36
CA ARG A 15 12.76 -3.50 33.55
C ARG A 15 12.91 -2.59 32.33
N VAL A 16 12.88 -3.19 31.16
CA VAL A 16 12.86 -2.46 29.89
C VAL A 16 11.40 -2.24 29.51
N PHE A 17 11.02 -0.99 29.29
CA PHE A 17 9.67 -0.62 28.89
C PHE A 17 9.67 -0.24 27.40
N SER A 18 8.56 -0.52 26.72
CA SER A 18 8.32 0.03 25.38
C SER A 18 8.19 1.56 25.45
N LEU A 19 8.40 2.27 24.35
CA LEU A 19 8.23 3.73 24.29
C LEU A 19 6.86 4.18 24.83
N ARG A 20 5.79 3.44 24.50
CA ARG A 20 4.44 3.68 25.06
C ARG A 20 4.40 3.47 26.57
N GLY A 21 5.00 2.39 27.08
CA GLY A 21 5.08 2.13 28.51
C GLY A 21 5.89 3.19 29.27
N CYS A 22 7.02 3.63 28.71
CA CYS A 22 7.83 4.72 29.25
C CYS A 22 7.02 6.02 29.37
N HIS A 23 6.27 6.38 28.32
CA HIS A 23 5.44 7.58 28.31
C HIS A 23 4.38 7.54 29.43
N LEU A 24 3.73 6.38 29.62
CA LEU A 24 2.70 6.19 30.65
C LEU A 24 3.26 6.29 32.07
N ILE A 25 4.43 5.71 32.33
CA ILE A 25 5.05 5.81 33.65
C ILE A 25 5.42 7.27 33.95
N ALA A 26 5.91 7.99 32.95
CA ALA A 26 6.29 9.38 33.11
C ALA A 26 5.11 10.34 33.30
N MET A 27 3.87 9.97 32.97
CA MET A 27 2.68 10.86 33.04
C MET A 27 2.35 11.35 34.44
N PHE A 28 2.54 10.51 35.46
CA PHE A 28 2.20 10.86 36.85
C PHE A 28 3.26 11.74 37.53
N ALA A 29 4.42 11.93 36.91
CA ALA A 29 5.47 12.81 37.43
C ALA A 29 5.27 14.26 36.97
N THR A 30 5.21 15.19 37.94
CA THR A 30 5.01 16.63 37.72
C THR A 30 6.32 17.41 37.52
N THR A 31 7.46 16.71 37.52
CA THR A 31 8.78 17.33 37.37
C THR A 31 9.01 17.85 35.94
N LYS A 32 9.84 18.90 35.81
CA LYS A 32 10.21 19.45 34.50
C LYS A 32 10.87 18.40 33.60
N VAL A 33 11.76 17.58 34.18
CA VAL A 33 12.44 16.48 33.49
C VAL A 33 11.44 15.46 32.93
N ALA A 34 10.39 15.12 33.69
CA ALA A 34 9.37 14.19 33.21
C ALA A 34 8.53 14.79 32.07
N LYS A 35 8.24 16.10 32.10
CA LYS A 35 7.54 16.79 31.01
C LYS A 35 8.34 16.74 29.71
N ASP A 36 9.64 17.06 29.77
CA ASP A 36 10.52 17.06 28.61
C ASP A 36 10.69 15.62 28.06
N PHE A 37 10.81 14.63 28.96
CA PHE A 37 10.86 13.23 28.58
C PHE A 37 9.59 12.76 27.86
N ARG A 38 8.39 13.14 28.35
CA ARG A 38 7.13 12.77 27.69
C ARG A 38 7.04 13.32 26.28
N ARG A 39 7.43 14.58 26.08
CA ARG A 39 7.47 15.22 24.76
C ARG A 39 8.42 14.49 23.82
N TRP A 40 9.64 14.24 24.30
CA TRP A 40 10.65 13.50 23.54
C TRP A 40 10.17 12.10 23.11
N VAL A 41 9.50 11.36 24.00
CA VAL A 41 8.94 10.04 23.64
C VAL A 41 7.82 10.15 22.59
N LEU A 42 6.96 11.18 22.67
CA LEU A 42 5.93 11.41 21.66
C LEU A 42 6.54 11.76 20.30
N ASP A 43 7.55 12.64 20.27
CA ASP A 43 8.26 13.01 19.04
C ASP A 43 8.89 11.77 18.36
N ILE A 44 9.41 10.82 19.15
CA ILE A 44 9.93 9.55 18.63
C ILE A 44 8.80 8.66 18.12
N LEU A 45 7.71 8.52 18.86
CA LEU A 45 6.56 7.71 18.44
C LEU A 45 5.96 8.24 17.13
N ASP A 46 5.84 9.56 16.98
CA ASP A 46 5.32 10.18 15.77
C ASP A 46 6.26 9.95 14.58
N ARG A 47 7.58 10.04 14.79
CA ARG A 47 8.58 9.72 13.77
C ARG A 47 8.49 8.25 13.32
N GLU A 48 8.34 7.31 14.24
CA GLU A 48 8.23 5.89 13.93
C GLU A 48 6.91 5.54 13.22
N ILE A 49 5.82 6.25 13.54
CA ILE A 49 4.52 6.09 12.86
C ILE A 49 4.59 6.57 11.40
N GLN A 50 5.31 7.65 11.12
CA GLN A 50 5.52 8.16 9.75
C GLN A 50 6.42 7.24 8.91
N HIS A 51 7.21 6.36 9.52
CA HIS A 51 8.20 5.50 8.83
C HIS A 51 7.86 4.00 8.91
N SER A 52 6.68 3.64 9.41
CA SER A 52 6.24 2.25 9.47
C SER A 52 5.97 1.73 8.04
N PRO A 53 6.38 0.51 7.64
CA PRO A 53 5.93 -0.10 6.38
C PRO A 53 4.44 -0.51 6.37
N ILE A 54 3.75 -0.34 7.50
CA ILE A 54 2.28 -0.30 7.57
C ILE A 54 1.75 1.06 7.05
N ALA A 55 2.63 2.07 6.98
CA ALA A 55 2.47 3.33 6.25
C ALA A 55 3.05 3.17 4.83
N LYS A 56 2.15 2.98 3.85
CA LYS A 56 2.34 3.11 2.39
C LYS A 56 3.68 2.64 1.78
N GLN A 57 3.68 1.39 1.28
CA GLN A 57 4.76 0.82 0.47
C GLN A 57 4.96 1.53 -0.89
N PHE A 58 3.96 2.28 -1.35
CA PHE A 58 4.00 3.08 -2.59
C PHE A 58 3.56 4.50 -2.28
N THR A 59 4.21 5.48 -2.91
CA THR A 59 3.77 6.87 -2.92
C THR A 59 2.46 7.02 -3.67
N ASP A 60 1.74 8.12 -3.43
CA ASP A 60 0.47 8.38 -4.09
C ASP A 60 0.63 8.53 -5.61
N GLU A 61 1.77 9.05 -6.06
CA GLU A 61 2.12 9.18 -7.49
C GLU A 61 2.37 7.81 -8.15
N GLU A 62 3.09 6.91 -7.48
CA GLU A 62 3.33 5.55 -7.95
C GLU A 62 2.02 4.74 -8.00
N LEU A 63 1.18 4.88 -6.97
CA LEU A 63 -0.15 4.28 -6.95
C LEU A 63 -1.03 4.78 -8.10
N CYS A 64 -0.97 6.07 -8.40
CA CYS A 64 -1.65 6.63 -9.57
C CYS A 64 -1.11 6.03 -10.87
N SER A 65 0.21 5.95 -11.02
CA SER A 65 0.85 5.37 -12.20
C SER A 65 0.45 3.91 -12.42
N LEU A 66 0.39 3.11 -11.36
CA LEU A 66 -0.08 1.72 -11.40
C LEU A 66 -1.57 1.63 -11.76
N ALA A 67 -2.40 2.55 -11.28
CA ALA A 67 -3.82 2.60 -11.63
C ALA A 67 -4.05 2.91 -13.12
N TYR A 68 -3.28 3.83 -13.70
CA TYR A 68 -3.33 4.11 -15.13
C TYR A 68 -2.76 2.96 -15.97
N LEU A 69 -1.70 2.29 -15.51
CA LEU A 69 -1.20 1.07 -16.15
C LEU A 69 -2.28 -0.02 -16.18
N TRP A 70 -2.99 -0.19 -15.07
CA TRP A 70 -4.15 -1.08 -15.01
C TRP A 70 -5.24 -0.68 -16.01
N ARG A 71 -5.57 0.61 -16.11
CA ARG A 71 -6.56 1.12 -17.08
C ARG A 71 -6.16 0.77 -18.51
N SER A 72 -4.91 1.01 -18.89
CA SER A 72 -4.38 0.66 -20.21
C SER A 72 -4.47 -0.85 -20.47
N ALA A 73 -4.10 -1.69 -19.49
CA ALA A 73 -4.21 -3.13 -19.62
C ALA A 73 -5.67 -3.61 -19.78
N ALA A 74 -6.62 -3.00 -19.08
CA ALA A 74 -8.05 -3.30 -19.20
C ALA A 74 -8.60 -2.94 -20.58
N VAL A 75 -8.25 -1.78 -21.12
CA VAL A 75 -8.62 -1.34 -22.48
C VAL A 75 -8.06 -2.30 -23.54
N MET A 76 -6.78 -2.68 -23.42
CA MET A 76 -6.16 -3.63 -24.34
C MET A 76 -6.82 -5.01 -24.27
N TYR A 77 -7.16 -5.48 -23.07
CA TYR A 77 -7.86 -6.75 -22.88
C TYR A 77 -9.24 -6.74 -23.54
N GLU A 78 -10.02 -5.67 -23.38
CA GLU A 78 -11.33 -5.50 -24.01
C GLU A 78 -11.21 -5.50 -25.54
N ALA A 79 -10.27 -4.73 -26.09
CA ALA A 79 -9.99 -4.73 -27.53
C ALA A 79 -9.60 -6.11 -28.06
N CYS A 80 -8.76 -6.87 -27.33
CA CYS A 80 -8.43 -8.24 -27.70
C CYS A 80 -9.68 -9.16 -27.75
N ARG A 81 -10.63 -8.98 -26.83
CA ARG A 81 -11.88 -9.75 -26.84
C ARG A 81 -12.77 -9.40 -28.02
N GLU A 82 -12.86 -8.12 -28.37
CA GLU A 82 -13.65 -7.66 -29.52
C GLU A 82 -13.06 -8.12 -30.86
N VAL A 83 -11.74 -8.21 -30.96
CA VAL A 83 -11.04 -8.68 -32.16
C VAL A 83 -11.14 -10.20 -32.34
N HIS A 84 -11.22 -10.97 -31.25
CA HIS A 84 -11.30 -12.43 -31.28
C HIS A 84 -12.36 -13.01 -32.26
N PRO A 85 -13.65 -12.59 -32.24
CA PRO A 85 -14.64 -13.12 -33.17
C PRO A 85 -14.31 -12.82 -34.65
N LEU A 86 -13.71 -11.67 -34.95
CA LEU A 86 -13.29 -11.34 -36.31
C LEU A 86 -12.17 -12.26 -36.79
N LEU A 87 -11.20 -12.56 -35.90
CA LEU A 87 -10.13 -13.51 -36.19
C LEU A 87 -10.68 -14.93 -36.41
N LEU A 88 -11.73 -15.31 -35.66
CA LEU A 88 -12.38 -16.61 -35.78
C LEU A 88 -13.06 -16.76 -37.14
N VAL A 89 -13.81 -15.76 -37.59
CA VAL A 89 -14.46 -15.75 -38.91
C VAL A 89 -13.43 -15.73 -40.05
N ALA A 90 -12.31 -15.05 -39.85
CA ALA A 90 -11.22 -14.99 -40.83
C ALA A 90 -10.30 -16.22 -40.81
N GLU A 91 -10.58 -17.24 -39.98
CA GLU A 91 -9.75 -18.43 -39.76
C GLU A 91 -8.26 -18.09 -39.49
N HIS A 92 -8.04 -16.98 -38.80
CA HIS A 92 -6.71 -16.40 -38.69
C HIS A 92 -5.85 -17.20 -37.70
N ARG A 93 -4.57 -17.40 -38.03
CA ARG A 93 -3.62 -18.18 -37.21
C ARG A 93 -3.47 -17.73 -35.74
N LEU A 94 -3.89 -16.51 -35.42
CA LEU A 94 -3.80 -15.94 -34.07
C LEU A 94 -5.01 -16.23 -33.18
N VAL A 95 -6.06 -16.89 -33.69
CA VAL A 95 -7.26 -17.24 -32.90
C VAL A 95 -6.91 -17.92 -31.56
N PRO A 96 -6.03 -18.94 -31.50
CA PRO A 96 -5.71 -19.59 -30.22
C PRO A 96 -5.06 -18.64 -29.21
N ARG A 97 -4.24 -17.70 -29.69
CA ARG A 97 -3.57 -16.70 -28.84
C ARG A 97 -4.58 -15.74 -28.22
N PHE A 98 -5.53 -15.25 -28.99
CA PHE A 98 -6.54 -14.31 -28.51
C PHE A 98 -7.58 -14.98 -27.59
N SER A 99 -7.91 -16.25 -27.86
CA SER A 99 -8.75 -17.07 -26.95
C SER A 99 -8.09 -17.26 -25.58
N SER A 100 -6.77 -17.55 -25.57
CA SER A 100 -5.98 -17.69 -24.35
C SER A 100 -5.91 -16.39 -23.54
N ILE A 101 -5.73 -15.24 -24.20
CA ILE A 101 -5.72 -13.92 -23.53
C ILE A 101 -7.04 -13.67 -22.82
N GLY A 102 -8.17 -13.93 -23.49
CA GLY A 102 -9.51 -13.76 -22.93
C GLY A 102 -9.72 -14.55 -21.64
N THR A 103 -9.27 -15.81 -21.62
CA THR A 103 -9.45 -16.71 -20.46
C THR A 103 -8.48 -16.42 -19.32
N ASN A 104 -7.20 -16.20 -19.62
CA ASN A 104 -6.15 -16.18 -18.60
C ASN A 104 -6.06 -14.84 -17.83
N TYR A 105 -6.35 -13.72 -18.49
CA TYR A 105 -5.96 -12.40 -17.95
C TYR A 105 -7.08 -11.75 -17.13
N SER A 106 -8.34 -12.18 -17.31
CA SER A 106 -9.50 -11.63 -16.60
C SER A 106 -9.32 -11.63 -15.08
N ARG A 107 -8.96 -12.78 -14.50
CA ARG A 107 -8.79 -12.93 -13.05
C ARG A 107 -7.71 -12.01 -12.48
N GLY A 108 -6.58 -11.90 -13.18
CA GLY A 108 -5.46 -11.06 -12.77
C GLY A 108 -5.82 -9.58 -12.80
N ILE A 109 -6.49 -9.15 -13.87
CA ILE A 109 -6.96 -7.77 -14.02
C ILE A 109 -7.99 -7.42 -12.94
N ASN A 110 -8.94 -8.31 -12.64
CA ASN A 110 -9.94 -8.07 -11.59
C ASN A 110 -9.30 -7.96 -10.21
N LYS A 111 -8.39 -8.88 -9.87
CA LYS A 111 -7.68 -8.84 -8.59
C LYS A 111 -6.83 -7.57 -8.44
N ALA A 112 -6.13 -7.16 -9.51
CA ALA A 112 -5.34 -5.94 -9.51
C ALA A 112 -6.22 -4.69 -9.33
N ARG A 113 -7.39 -4.66 -9.96
CA ARG A 113 -8.38 -3.57 -9.80
C ARG A 113 -8.75 -3.37 -8.34
N GLU A 114 -9.11 -4.45 -7.64
CA GLU A 114 -9.55 -4.37 -6.25
C GLU A 114 -8.43 -3.93 -5.31
N ILE A 115 -7.20 -4.41 -5.54
CA ILE A 115 -6.02 -3.98 -4.78
C ILE A 115 -5.77 -2.49 -5.01
N LEU A 116 -5.68 -2.05 -6.27
CA LEU A 116 -5.36 -0.66 -6.59
C LEU A 116 -6.46 0.28 -6.10
N LYS A 117 -7.73 -0.08 -6.25
CA LYS A 117 -8.86 0.69 -5.72
C LYS A 117 -8.82 0.82 -4.21
N ARG A 118 -8.43 -0.24 -3.49
CA ARG A 118 -8.25 -0.20 -2.03
C ARG A 118 -7.11 0.76 -1.65
N GLU A 119 -5.96 0.61 -2.29
CA GLU A 119 -4.76 1.39 -1.97
C GLU A 119 -4.85 2.85 -2.43
N THR A 120 -5.62 3.18 -3.47
CA THR A 120 -5.72 4.55 -3.99
C THR A 120 -6.95 5.30 -3.47
N ASN A 121 -7.75 4.70 -2.59
CA ASN A 121 -9.02 5.28 -2.13
C ASN A 121 -8.86 6.66 -1.45
N HIS A 122 -7.71 6.95 -0.86
CA HIS A 122 -7.42 8.25 -0.25
C HIS A 122 -7.08 9.35 -1.28
N ILE A 123 -6.82 8.99 -2.54
CA ILE A 123 -6.43 9.91 -3.61
C ILE A 123 -7.69 10.42 -4.31
N LYS A 124 -8.03 11.70 -4.10
CA LYS A 124 -9.22 12.33 -4.69
C LYS A 124 -8.97 12.89 -6.08
N GLU A 125 -7.76 13.39 -6.32
CA GLU A 125 -7.30 14.00 -7.55
C GLU A 125 -5.84 13.64 -7.76
N GLN A 126 -5.44 13.44 -9.02
CA GLN A 126 -4.09 13.01 -9.35
C GLN A 126 -3.10 14.19 -9.26
N PRO A 127 -1.82 13.96 -8.87
CA PRO A 127 -0.81 15.02 -8.77
C PRO A 127 -0.60 15.88 -10.03
N TRP A 128 -0.92 15.36 -11.21
CA TRP A 128 -0.67 15.98 -12.52
C TRP A 128 -1.87 16.74 -13.11
N GLY A 129 -2.99 16.82 -12.37
CA GLY A 129 -4.16 17.61 -12.78
C GLY A 129 -5.11 16.96 -13.79
N ASP A 130 -5.03 15.64 -14.01
CA ASP A 130 -5.95 14.92 -14.88
C ASP A 130 -7.35 14.77 -14.23
N SER A 131 -8.38 15.30 -14.89
CA SER A 131 -9.78 15.25 -14.45
C SER A 131 -10.39 13.85 -14.49
N ASP A 132 -9.76 12.93 -15.23
CA ASP A 132 -10.31 11.60 -15.49
C ASP A 132 -10.05 10.57 -14.37
N TRP A 133 -9.34 10.96 -13.30
CA TRP A 133 -9.01 10.06 -12.18
C TRP A 133 -10.22 9.29 -11.62
N LYS A 134 -11.37 9.95 -11.52
CA LYS A 134 -12.63 9.36 -11.03
C LYS A 134 -13.11 8.17 -11.86
N ASN A 135 -12.69 8.09 -13.11
CA ASN A 135 -13.07 7.06 -14.07
C ASN A 135 -11.95 6.05 -14.35
N VAL A 136 -10.80 6.14 -13.67
CA VAL A 136 -9.66 5.23 -13.94
C VAL A 136 -10.05 3.76 -13.80
N PHE A 137 -10.91 3.44 -12.83
CA PHE A 137 -11.43 2.09 -12.62
C PHE A 137 -12.80 1.83 -13.25
N SER A 138 -13.31 2.68 -14.16
CA SER A 138 -14.66 2.50 -14.75
C SER A 138 -14.70 1.49 -15.90
N TYR A 139 -13.56 1.19 -16.52
CA TYR A 139 -13.45 0.25 -17.64
C TYR A 139 -13.79 -1.19 -17.23
N GLY A 140 -14.33 -1.96 -18.18
CA GLY A 140 -14.67 -3.36 -18.00
C GLY A 140 -15.90 -3.64 -17.11
N LYS A 141 -16.71 -2.64 -16.73
CA LYS A 141 -17.92 -2.82 -15.89
C LYS A 141 -18.92 -3.87 -16.41
N GLY A 142 -18.91 -4.20 -17.71
CA GLY A 142 -19.75 -5.26 -18.29
C GLY A 142 -19.05 -6.58 -18.62
N ILE A 143 -17.72 -6.66 -18.48
CA ILE A 143 -16.89 -7.72 -19.06
C ILE A 143 -15.96 -8.37 -18.01
N LEU A 144 -15.57 -7.59 -17.01
CA LEU A 144 -14.67 -7.92 -15.92
C LEU A 144 -15.50 -7.98 -14.63
N GLN A 145 -16.08 -9.15 -14.34
CA GLN A 145 -16.69 -9.49 -13.05
C GLN A 145 -15.84 -10.54 -12.33
#